data_AF-A0A261BW58-F1
#
_entry.id   AF-A0A261BW58-F1
#
_cell.length_a   1.000
_cell.length_b   1.000
_cell.length_c   1.000
_cell.angle_alpha   90.00
_cell.angle_beta   90.00
_cell.angle_gamma   90.00
#
_symmetry.space_group_name_H-M   'P 1'
#
loop_
_entity.id
_entity.type
_entity.pdbx_description
1 polymer ?
#
loop_
_entity_poly.entity_id
_entity_poly.type
_entity_poly.pdbx_seq_one_letter_code
_entity_poly.pdbx_strand_id
1 'polypeptide(L)'
;AGFAGSDFPSLVFPCIVGKSGLVGSQAFKRRFQFNLTHPIKNGIFSDWNCMEKIWDHVFTELNANSKDHPVFLTESPLTPKENRERMTQIMFETFNTQAMYIAMQPVMSLFASGRTTGLVVDSGHGSTRTVPVYDGYAIPSAICRMELSGGGLTGYLQRLLTERGYYLTSSGERQAVQNLKEKLCYVARNFANEMKATAITPPLFYELPDRQVITIGNERFRCSEALFNPSLVNP
;
A
#
# COMPACT_ATOMS: atom_id res chain seq x y z
N ALA A 1 4.11 0.79 12.13
CA ALA A 1 4.31 1.63 13.33
C ALA A 1 5.38 0.99 14.21
N GLY A 2 6.00 1.77 15.09
CA GLY A 2 7.08 1.31 15.95
C GLY A 2 7.70 2.49 16.69
N PHE A 3 8.75 2.21 17.46
CA PHE A 3 9.49 3.22 18.21
C PHE A 3 10.68 3.75 17.39
N ALA A 4 11.00 5.03 17.57
CA ALA A 4 12.20 5.61 16.99
C ALA A 4 13.47 4.89 17.50
N GLY A 5 14.46 4.73 16.63
CA GLY A 5 15.71 4.02 16.94
C GLY A 5 15.69 2.52 16.58
N SER A 6 14.53 1.95 16.26
CA SER A 6 14.44 0.58 15.74
C SER A 6 14.69 0.55 14.22
N ASP A 7 15.38 -0.50 13.74
CA ASP A 7 15.67 -0.70 12.31
C ASP A 7 14.41 -1.01 11.48
N PHE A 8 13.44 -1.69 12.09
CA PHE A 8 12.21 -2.15 11.44
C PHE A 8 10.96 -1.76 12.25
N PRO A 9 9.81 -1.58 11.59
CA PRO A 9 8.56 -1.32 12.29
C PRO A 9 8.16 -2.53 13.14
N SER A 10 7.89 -2.29 14.42
CA SER A 10 7.40 -3.33 15.35
C SER A 10 6.02 -3.88 14.97
N LEU A 11 5.21 -3.06 14.30
CA LEU A 11 3.83 -3.38 13.98
C LEU A 11 3.51 -3.04 12.52
N VAL A 12 3.08 -4.05 11.75
CA VAL A 12 2.61 -3.91 10.37
C VAL A 12 1.30 -4.68 10.23
N PHE A 13 0.23 -3.98 9.81
CA PHE A 13 -1.08 -4.59 9.60
C PHE A 13 -1.85 -3.86 8.48
N PRO A 14 -2.88 -4.49 7.89
CA PRO A 14 -3.71 -3.87 6.85
C PRO A 14 -4.48 -2.64 7.37
N CYS A 15 -4.47 -1.54 6.64
CA CYS A 15 -5.24 -0.33 6.97
C CYS A 15 -6.74 -0.52 6.65
N ILE A 16 -7.45 -1.24 7.52
CA ILE A 16 -8.84 -1.66 7.34
C ILE A 16 -9.60 -1.58 8.68
N VAL A 17 -10.85 -1.12 8.64
CA VAL A 17 -11.76 -1.09 9.79
C VAL A 17 -13.05 -1.85 9.47
N GLY A 18 -13.49 -2.71 10.38
CA GLY A 18 -14.78 -3.41 10.30
C GLY A 18 -15.89 -2.68 11.08
N LYS A 19 -17.15 -2.99 10.77
CA LYS A 19 -18.35 -2.34 11.36
C LYS A 19 -18.40 -2.38 12.90
N SER A 20 -17.76 -3.36 13.54
CA SER A 20 -17.68 -3.52 15.00
C SER A 20 -16.51 -2.79 15.67
N GLY A 21 -15.78 -1.93 14.94
CA GLY A 21 -14.59 -1.23 15.47
C GLY A 21 -13.32 -2.10 15.49
N LEU A 22 -13.40 -3.35 15.02
CA LEU A 22 -12.23 -4.18 14.79
C LEU A 22 -11.34 -3.55 13.72
N VAL A 23 -10.03 -3.58 13.94
CA VAL A 23 -9.02 -3.00 13.06
C VAL A 23 -8.08 -4.08 12.53
N GLY A 24 -7.58 -3.87 11.32
CA GLY A 24 -6.45 -4.62 10.76
C GLY A 24 -6.71 -6.10 10.60
N SER A 25 -5.75 -6.91 11.06
CA SER A 25 -5.78 -8.37 10.91
C SER A 25 -7.01 -9.00 11.59
N GLN A 26 -7.50 -8.41 12.69
CA GLN A 26 -8.69 -8.90 13.38
C GLN A 26 -9.96 -8.67 12.55
N ALA A 27 -10.10 -7.48 11.97
CA ALA A 27 -11.19 -7.17 11.04
C ALA A 27 -11.14 -8.10 9.83
N PHE A 28 -9.95 -8.34 9.29
CA PHE A 28 -9.75 -9.19 8.13
C PHE A 28 -10.11 -10.66 8.35
N LYS A 29 -9.84 -11.22 9.53
CA LYS A 29 -10.27 -12.59 9.88
C LYS A 29 -11.79 -12.74 9.85
N ARG A 30 -12.53 -11.66 10.16
CA ARG A 30 -14.01 -11.62 10.16
C ARG A 30 -14.58 -10.95 8.92
N ARG A 31 -13.83 -10.89 7.82
CA ARG A 31 -14.25 -10.26 6.55
C ARG A 31 -15.53 -10.82 5.94
N PHE A 32 -15.87 -12.08 6.24
CA PHE A 32 -17.11 -12.71 5.77
C PHE A 32 -18.35 -12.28 6.56
N GLN A 33 -18.16 -11.69 7.75
CA GLN A 33 -19.23 -11.30 8.65
C GLN A 33 -19.58 -9.81 8.53
N PHE A 34 -18.65 -8.97 8.08
CA PHE A 34 -18.80 -7.52 8.07
C PHE A 34 -18.21 -6.88 6.82
N ASN A 35 -18.83 -5.79 6.37
CA ASN A 35 -18.24 -4.92 5.37
C ASN A 35 -17.00 -4.23 5.94
N LEU A 36 -15.93 -4.22 5.16
CA LEU A 36 -14.64 -3.64 5.48
C LEU A 36 -14.51 -2.25 4.83
N THR A 37 -14.06 -1.27 5.61
CA THR A 37 -13.83 0.10 5.15
C THR A 37 -12.33 0.37 5.08
N HIS A 38 -11.91 1.00 3.98
CA HIS A 38 -10.55 1.50 3.78
C HIS A 38 -10.55 3.02 3.99
N PRO A 39 -9.95 3.54 5.07
CA PRO A 39 -10.02 4.97 5.39
C PRO A 39 -9.05 5.82 4.59
N ILE A 40 -8.08 5.21 3.90
CA ILE A 40 -7.14 5.89 3.02
C ILE A 40 -7.34 5.35 1.60
N LYS A 41 -7.66 6.25 0.66
CA LYS A 41 -7.82 5.93 -0.76
C LYS A 41 -6.83 6.78 -1.57
N ASN A 42 -6.00 6.13 -2.38
CA ASN A 42 -4.97 6.78 -3.21
C ASN A 42 -4.04 7.74 -2.44
N GLY A 43 -3.77 7.43 -1.16
CA GLY A 43 -2.94 8.25 -0.27
C GLY A 43 -3.65 9.48 0.33
N ILE A 44 -4.98 9.57 0.20
CA ILE A 44 -5.81 10.64 0.77
C ILE A 44 -6.76 10.03 1.81
N PHE A 45 -6.93 10.71 2.94
CA PHE A 45 -7.89 10.33 3.98
C PHE A 45 -9.32 10.52 3.48
N SER A 46 -10.13 9.47 3.56
CA SER A 46 -11.55 9.49 3.19
C SER A 46 -12.49 9.36 4.40
N ASP A 47 -12.03 8.78 5.51
CA ASP A 47 -12.84 8.60 6.72
C ASP A 47 -11.99 8.77 7.98
N TRP A 48 -12.16 9.92 8.64
CA TRP A 48 -11.42 10.29 9.86
C TRP A 48 -11.83 9.47 11.08
N ASN A 49 -13.11 9.08 11.19
CA ASN A 49 -13.58 8.26 12.31
C ASN A 49 -12.94 6.87 12.28
N CYS A 50 -12.75 6.32 11.08
CA CYS A 50 -12.01 5.08 10.91
C CYS A 50 -10.50 5.26 11.15
N MET A 51 -9.91 6.40 10.79
CA MET A 51 -8.49 6.68 11.09
C MET A 51 -8.20 6.78 12.59
N GLU A 52 -9.08 7.44 13.36
CA GLU A 52 -8.96 7.52 14.82
C GLU A 52 -8.90 6.12 15.43
N LYS A 53 -9.79 5.22 15.03
CA LYS A 53 -9.77 3.81 15.48
C LYS A 53 -8.47 3.09 15.12
N ILE A 54 -7.90 3.39 13.93
CA ILE A 54 -6.62 2.80 13.53
C ILE A 54 -5.49 3.29 14.42
N TRP A 55 -5.43 4.59 14.72
CA TRP A 55 -4.39 5.12 15.60
C TRP A 55 -4.52 4.63 17.03
N ASP A 56 -5.75 4.56 17.55
CA ASP A 56 -6.04 3.96 18.86
C ASP A 56 -5.56 2.49 18.94
N HIS A 57 -5.84 1.71 17.89
CA HIS A 57 -5.33 0.35 17.77
C HIS A 57 -3.79 0.29 17.73
N VAL A 58 -3.12 1.23 17.05
CA VAL A 58 -1.65 1.30 17.02
C VAL A 58 -1.08 1.54 18.41
N PHE A 59 -1.60 2.51 19.16
CA PHE A 59 -1.13 2.81 20.52
C PHE A 59 -1.33 1.61 21.45
N THR A 60 -2.47 0.94 21.34
CA THR A 60 -2.80 -0.25 22.12
C THR A 60 -1.85 -1.42 21.81
N GLU A 61 -1.62 -1.73 20.54
CA GLU A 61 -0.75 -2.85 20.13
C GLU A 61 0.74 -2.58 20.43
N LEU A 62 1.16 -1.31 20.44
CA LEU A 62 2.50 -0.92 20.87
C LEU A 62 2.64 -0.85 22.40
N ASN A 63 1.55 -1.04 23.15
CA ASN A 63 1.47 -0.84 24.59
C ASN A 63 2.04 0.53 25.02
N ALA A 64 1.72 1.56 24.23
CA ALA A 64 2.23 2.92 24.38
C ALA A 64 1.10 3.89 24.68
N ASN A 65 1.25 4.70 25.72
CA ASN A 65 0.30 5.76 26.01
C ASN A 65 0.59 6.97 25.12
N SER A 66 -0.39 7.40 24.32
CA SER A 66 -0.22 8.53 23.39
C SER A 66 0.21 9.83 24.09
N LYS A 67 -0.14 10.01 25.37
CA LYS A 67 0.20 11.21 26.16
C LYS A 67 1.68 11.31 26.51
N ASP A 68 2.35 10.17 26.65
CA ASP A 68 3.72 10.09 27.17
C ASP A 68 4.76 10.07 26.06
N HIS A 69 4.33 10.10 24.79
CA HIS A 69 5.21 9.94 23.64
C HIS A 69 5.01 11.03 22.58
N PRO A 70 6.10 11.65 22.09
CA PRO A 70 6.07 12.41 20.85
C PRO A 70 5.73 11.51 19.67
N VAL A 71 4.85 11.97 18.77
CA VAL A 71 4.36 11.18 17.64
C VAL A 71 4.91 11.70 16.31
N PHE A 72 5.58 10.82 15.58
CA PHE A 72 6.05 11.11 14.22
C PHE A 72 5.11 10.45 13.20
N LEU A 73 4.43 11.26 12.40
CA LEU A 73 3.56 10.81 11.32
C LEU A 73 4.20 11.07 9.96
N THR A 74 3.72 10.33 8.96
CA THR A 74 4.08 10.58 7.57
C THR A 74 2.83 10.88 6.75
N GLU A 75 2.98 11.73 5.75
CA GLU A 75 1.93 12.05 4.79
C GLU A 75 2.43 11.88 3.34
N SER A 76 1.49 11.69 2.43
CA SER A 76 1.81 11.69 1.01
C SER A 76 2.05 13.11 0.50
N PRO A 77 2.86 13.28 -0.56
CA PRO A 77 3.07 14.59 -1.18
C PRO A 77 1.75 15.26 -1.61
N LEU A 78 1.71 16.59 -1.67
CA LEU A 78 0.52 17.34 -2.12
C LEU A 78 -0.76 17.03 -1.29
N THR A 79 -0.61 16.58 -0.04
CA THR A 79 -1.75 16.41 0.87
C THR A 79 -2.34 17.80 1.18
N PRO A 80 -3.66 18.00 1.08
CA PRO A 80 -4.29 19.29 1.40
C PRO A 80 -3.96 19.75 2.81
N LYS A 81 -3.76 21.06 2.99
CA LYS A 81 -3.45 21.66 4.30
C LYS A 81 -4.50 21.31 5.35
N GLU A 82 -5.78 21.32 4.96
CA GLU A 82 -6.92 20.94 5.80
C GLU A 82 -6.77 19.54 6.41
N ASN A 83 -6.28 18.57 5.62
CA ASN A 83 -6.04 17.21 6.10
C ASN A 83 -4.89 17.18 7.11
N ARG A 84 -3.84 18.00 6.89
CA ARG A 84 -2.73 18.12 7.83
C ARG A 84 -3.18 18.75 9.15
N GLU A 85 -3.99 19.80 9.07
CA GLU A 85 -4.60 20.45 10.23
C GLU A 85 -5.50 19.47 10.99
N ARG A 86 -6.32 18.68 10.28
CA ARG A 86 -7.18 17.67 10.90
C ARG A 86 -6.40 16.53 11.57
N MET A 87 -5.31 16.03 10.96
CA MET A 87 -4.40 15.08 11.61
C MET A 87 -3.83 15.66 12.91
N THR A 88 -3.42 16.92 12.86
CA THR A 88 -2.83 17.64 14.00
C THR A 88 -3.85 17.82 15.11
N GLN A 89 -5.06 18.24 14.76
CA GLN A 89 -6.18 18.37 15.69
C GLN A 89 -6.46 17.05 16.43
N ILE A 90 -6.57 15.94 15.71
CA ILE A 90 -6.86 14.63 16.30
C ILE A 90 -5.75 14.20 17.27
N MET A 91 -4.48 14.37 16.90
CA MET A 91 -3.36 13.96 17.75
C MET A 91 -3.29 14.77 19.06
N PHE A 92 -3.52 16.09 19.01
CA PHE A 92 -3.49 16.92 20.20
C PHE A 92 -4.79 16.91 21.02
N GLU A 93 -5.94 17.01 20.37
CA GLU A 93 -7.23 17.14 21.07
C GLU A 93 -7.78 15.78 21.51
N THR A 94 -7.71 14.76 20.65
CA THR A 94 -8.24 13.42 20.95
C THR A 94 -7.20 12.55 21.68
N PHE A 95 -5.98 12.45 21.16
CA PHE A 95 -4.94 11.59 21.73
C PHE A 95 -4.06 12.27 22.77
N ASN A 96 -4.16 13.60 22.91
CA ASN A 96 -3.38 14.40 23.85
C ASN A 96 -1.87 14.15 23.79
N THR A 97 -1.32 13.97 22.58
CA THR A 97 0.11 13.76 22.39
C THR A 97 0.90 15.01 22.80
N GLN A 98 2.01 14.85 23.51
CA GLN A 98 2.82 15.98 24.00
C GLN A 98 3.42 16.82 22.85
N ALA A 99 3.87 16.15 21.79
CA ALA A 99 4.45 16.78 20.62
C ALA A 99 4.21 15.88 19.41
N MET A 100 4.19 16.46 18.22
CA MET A 100 4.13 15.69 16.99
C MET A 100 4.91 16.35 15.86
N TYR A 101 5.28 15.54 14.86
CA TYR A 101 5.84 16.01 13.61
C TYR A 101 5.24 15.21 12.45
N ILE A 102 4.96 15.89 11.34
CA ILE A 102 4.43 15.26 10.12
C ILE A 102 5.46 15.45 9.01
N ALA A 103 6.03 14.34 8.53
CA ALA A 103 7.03 14.33 7.48
C ALA A 103 6.45 13.85 6.13
N MET A 104 7.05 14.29 5.03
CA MET A 104 6.70 13.78 3.71
C MET A 104 7.34 12.41 3.46
N GLN A 105 6.54 11.42 3.08
CA GLN A 105 6.95 10.02 2.88
C GLN A 105 8.21 9.87 1.99
N PRO A 106 8.24 10.36 0.73
CA PRO A 106 9.42 10.28 -0.12
C PRO A 106 10.70 10.92 0.43
N VAL A 107 10.58 12.03 1.18
CA VAL A 107 11.75 12.69 1.78
C VAL A 107 12.38 11.79 2.84
N MET A 108 11.54 11.10 3.63
CA MET A 108 12.03 10.12 4.62
C MET A 108 12.70 8.92 3.96
N SER A 109 12.14 8.43 2.85
CA SER A 109 12.78 7.36 2.06
C SER A 109 14.15 7.77 1.53
N LEU A 110 14.31 9.03 1.10
CA LEU A 110 15.60 9.54 0.64
C LEU A 110 16.61 9.65 1.79
N PHE A 111 16.19 10.18 2.94
CA PHE A 111 17.04 10.27 4.13
C PHE A 111 17.47 8.91 4.65
N ALA A 112 16.58 7.91 4.62
CA ALA A 112 16.93 6.53 4.96
C ALA A 112 18.03 5.96 4.05
N SER A 113 18.17 6.48 2.82
CA SER A 113 19.26 6.11 1.90
C SER A 113 20.57 6.88 2.13
N GLY A 114 20.62 7.78 3.13
CA GLY A 114 21.79 8.63 3.43
C GLY A 114 22.01 9.76 2.43
N ARG A 115 20.97 10.19 1.70
CA ARG A 115 21.07 11.24 0.68
C ARG A 115 20.13 12.39 1.02
N THR A 116 20.51 13.60 0.62
CA THR A 116 19.67 14.81 0.76
C THR A 116 19.14 15.32 -0.58
N THR A 117 19.75 14.87 -1.70
CA THR A 117 19.35 15.25 -3.06
C THR A 117 19.15 13.99 -3.90
N GLY A 118 18.05 13.93 -4.64
CA GLY A 118 17.72 12.80 -5.53
C GLY A 118 16.28 12.82 -6.03
N LEU A 119 15.97 11.90 -6.94
CA LEU A 119 14.59 11.63 -7.38
C LEU A 119 14.10 10.35 -6.70
N VAL A 120 13.01 10.46 -5.94
CA VAL A 120 12.39 9.33 -5.26
C VAL A 120 11.21 8.83 -6.08
N VAL A 121 11.22 7.55 -6.44
CA VAL A 121 10.06 6.87 -7.03
C VAL A 121 9.40 6.04 -5.93
N ASP A 122 8.30 6.57 -5.39
CA ASP A 122 7.53 5.95 -4.31
C ASP A 122 6.30 5.25 -4.88
N SER A 123 6.31 3.92 -4.89
CA SER A 123 5.23 3.08 -5.42
C SER A 123 4.59 2.27 -4.30
N GLY A 124 3.46 2.75 -3.78
CA GLY A 124 2.72 2.10 -2.71
C GLY A 124 1.57 1.19 -3.19
N HIS A 125 0.59 0.99 -2.31
CA HIS A 125 -0.63 0.24 -2.65
C HIS A 125 -1.62 1.05 -3.50
N GLY A 126 -1.76 2.36 -3.25
CA GLY A 126 -2.80 3.19 -3.87
C GLY A 126 -2.32 4.17 -4.94
N SER A 127 -1.05 4.57 -4.93
CA SER A 127 -0.50 5.49 -5.93
C SER A 127 1.00 5.29 -6.12
N THR A 128 1.50 5.64 -7.30
CA THR A 128 2.93 5.77 -7.58
C THR A 128 3.26 7.24 -7.80
N ARG A 129 4.34 7.74 -7.19
CA ARG A 129 4.70 9.15 -7.20
C ARG A 129 6.19 9.31 -7.46
N THR A 130 6.56 10.29 -8.26
CA THR A 130 7.96 10.69 -8.46
C THR A 130 8.17 12.03 -7.81
N VAL A 131 9.04 12.08 -6.79
CA VAL A 131 9.29 13.28 -6.00
C VAL A 131 10.77 13.65 -6.09
N PRO A 132 11.11 14.73 -6.81
CA PRO A 132 12.44 15.30 -6.76
C PRO A 132 12.64 16.02 -5.43
N VAL A 133 13.76 15.74 -4.77
CA VAL A 133 14.19 16.35 -3.53
C VAL A 133 15.58 16.94 -3.77
N TYR A 134 15.76 18.19 -3.36
CA TYR A 134 17.01 18.91 -3.45
C TYR A 134 17.34 19.51 -2.09
N ASP A 135 18.51 19.16 -1.56
CA ASP A 135 18.99 19.58 -0.24
C ASP A 135 17.96 19.39 0.90
N GLY A 136 17.26 18.26 0.89
CA GLY A 136 16.22 17.92 1.86
C GLY A 136 14.83 18.51 1.59
N TYR A 137 14.68 19.37 0.59
CA TYR A 137 13.41 19.98 0.22
C TYR A 137 12.81 19.33 -1.03
N ALA A 138 11.57 18.87 -0.93
CA ALA A 138 10.81 18.40 -2.09
C ALA A 138 10.46 19.58 -3.00
N ILE A 139 10.59 19.42 -4.32
CA ILE A 139 10.24 20.46 -5.32
C ILE A 139 8.80 20.20 -5.80
N PRO A 140 7.77 20.92 -5.30
CA PRO A 140 6.39 20.53 -5.50
C PRO A 140 5.92 20.61 -6.96
N SER A 141 6.45 21.58 -7.71
CA SER A 141 6.12 21.80 -9.13
C SER A 141 6.57 20.67 -10.05
N ALA A 142 7.51 19.83 -9.60
CA ALA A 142 8.06 18.71 -10.37
C ALA A 142 7.61 17.34 -9.84
N ILE A 143 6.60 17.31 -8.96
CA ILE A 143 6.02 16.06 -8.47
C ILE A 143 5.06 15.51 -9.53
N CYS A 144 5.30 14.27 -9.96
CA CYS A 144 4.36 13.55 -10.82
C CYS A 144 3.66 12.45 -10.02
N ARG A 145 2.39 12.22 -10.35
CA ARG A 145 1.55 11.19 -9.75
C ARG A 145 0.96 10.33 -10.84
N MET A 146 1.03 9.01 -10.64
CA MET A 146 0.37 8.00 -11.44
C MET A 146 -0.58 7.21 -10.55
N GLU A 147 -1.83 7.06 -10.98
CA GLU A 147 -2.86 6.30 -10.27
C GLU A 147 -2.80 4.78 -10.55
N LEU A 148 -1.61 4.30 -10.94
CA LEU A 148 -1.30 2.90 -11.10
C LEU A 148 -0.24 2.51 -10.08
N SER A 149 -0.52 1.48 -9.30
CA SER A 149 0.29 1.05 -8.17
C SER A 149 -0.10 -0.37 -7.74
N GLY A 150 0.35 -0.84 -6.58
CA GLY A 150 0.16 -2.22 -6.14
C GLY A 150 -1.29 -2.73 -6.17
N GLY A 151 -2.27 -1.90 -5.80
CA GLY A 151 -3.69 -2.25 -5.81
C GLY A 151 -4.28 -2.33 -7.23
N GLY A 152 -3.81 -1.46 -8.13
CA GLY A 152 -4.15 -1.49 -9.56
C GLY A 152 -3.56 -2.72 -10.25
N LEU A 153 -2.31 -3.08 -9.93
CA LEU A 153 -1.68 -4.32 -10.40
C LEU A 153 -2.41 -5.56 -9.92
N THR A 154 -2.83 -5.60 -8.64
CA THR A 154 -3.65 -6.72 -8.13
C THR A 154 -4.97 -6.84 -8.90
N GLY A 155 -5.63 -5.72 -9.22
CA GLY A 155 -6.85 -5.72 -10.04
C GLY A 155 -6.60 -6.18 -11.49
N TYR A 156 -5.48 -5.77 -12.09
CA TYR A 156 -5.10 -6.21 -13.42
C TYR A 156 -4.79 -7.71 -13.46
N LEU A 157 -4.05 -8.22 -12.47
CA LEU A 157 -3.77 -9.65 -12.34
C LEU A 157 -5.06 -10.47 -12.16
N GLN A 158 -6.00 -9.97 -11.38
CA GLN A 158 -7.32 -10.58 -11.24
C GLN A 158 -8.03 -10.68 -12.59
N ARG A 159 -7.98 -9.64 -13.44
CA ARG A 159 -8.52 -9.69 -14.80
C ARG A 159 -7.81 -10.72 -15.69
N LEU A 160 -6.48 -10.78 -15.65
CA LEU A 160 -5.70 -11.78 -16.40
C LEU A 160 -6.06 -13.22 -16.00
N LEU A 161 -6.29 -13.46 -14.70
CA LEU A 161 -6.74 -14.76 -14.21
C LEU A 161 -8.16 -15.09 -14.66
N THR A 162 -9.06 -14.10 -14.71
CA THR A 162 -10.42 -14.25 -15.25
C THR A 162 -10.39 -14.61 -16.74
N GLU A 163 -9.51 -14.02 -17.54
CA GLU A 163 -9.33 -14.36 -18.97
C GLU A 163 -8.94 -15.83 -19.16
N ARG A 164 -8.29 -16.44 -18.16
CA ARG A 164 -7.90 -17.86 -18.14
C ARG A 164 -9.00 -18.78 -17.58
N GLY A 165 -10.12 -18.22 -17.12
CA GLY A 165 -11.26 -18.95 -16.57
C GLY A 165 -11.31 -19.03 -15.05
N TYR A 166 -10.45 -18.31 -14.31
CA TYR A 166 -10.48 -18.26 -12.84
C TYR A 166 -11.26 -17.04 -12.35
N TYR A 167 -12.50 -17.25 -11.91
CA TYR A 167 -13.40 -16.18 -11.46
C TYR A 167 -13.25 -15.85 -9.97
N LEU A 168 -12.18 -15.13 -9.65
CA LEU A 168 -11.92 -14.65 -8.29
C LEU A 168 -12.62 -13.29 -8.13
N THR A 169 -13.73 -13.21 -7.37
CA THR A 169 -14.57 -11.99 -7.30
C THR A 169 -14.74 -11.43 -5.88
N SER A 170 -14.59 -12.26 -4.86
CA SER A 170 -14.76 -11.87 -3.47
C SER A 170 -13.56 -11.06 -2.94
N SER A 171 -13.80 -10.30 -1.87
CA SER A 171 -12.74 -9.54 -1.18
C SER A 171 -11.63 -10.44 -0.62
N GLY A 172 -11.97 -11.66 -0.17
CA GLY A 172 -11.01 -12.65 0.30
C GLY A 172 -10.12 -13.18 -0.82
N GLU A 173 -10.70 -13.46 -1.98
CA GLU A 173 -9.94 -13.92 -3.15
C GLU A 173 -9.05 -12.82 -3.73
N ARG A 174 -9.48 -11.55 -3.71
CA ARG A 174 -8.64 -10.42 -4.10
C ARG A 174 -7.35 -10.34 -3.27
N GLN A 175 -7.41 -10.66 -1.98
CA GLN A 175 -6.21 -10.75 -1.15
C GLN A 175 -5.34 -11.96 -1.54
N ALA A 176 -5.95 -13.10 -1.90
CA ALA A 176 -5.20 -14.24 -2.41
C ALA A 176 -4.45 -13.88 -3.71
N VAL A 177 -5.07 -13.11 -4.60
CA VAL A 177 -4.42 -12.54 -5.80
C VAL A 177 -3.28 -11.59 -5.43
N GLN A 178 -3.44 -10.77 -4.38
CA GLN A 178 -2.34 -9.94 -3.88
C GLN A 178 -1.16 -10.78 -3.38
N ASN A 179 -1.42 -11.81 -2.58
CA ASN A 179 -0.37 -12.70 -2.07
C ASN A 179 0.34 -13.46 -3.21
N LEU A 180 -0.42 -13.87 -4.23
CA LEU A 180 0.10 -14.49 -5.44
C LEU A 180 0.99 -13.51 -6.21
N LYS A 181 0.55 -12.25 -6.38
CA LYS A 181 1.36 -11.19 -6.98
C LYS A 181 2.68 -11.02 -6.25
N GLU A 182 2.64 -10.90 -4.92
CA GLU A 182 3.84 -10.69 -4.09
C GLU A 182 4.81 -11.89 -4.11
N LYS A 183 4.30 -13.12 -4.25
CA LYS A 183 5.12 -14.34 -4.28
C LYS A 183 5.66 -14.70 -5.66
N LEU A 184 4.89 -14.48 -6.73
CA LEU A 184 5.16 -15.07 -8.04
C LEU A 184 5.46 -14.06 -9.13
N CYS A 185 4.94 -12.83 -9.05
CA CYS A 185 5.17 -11.83 -10.09
C CYS A 185 6.60 -11.31 -10.09
N TYR A 186 7.09 -10.93 -11.26
CA TYR A 186 8.43 -10.37 -11.45
C TYR A 186 8.45 -9.46 -12.67
N VAL A 187 9.31 -8.44 -12.67
CA VAL A 187 9.48 -7.55 -13.83
C VAL A 187 10.41 -8.21 -14.85
N ALA A 188 9.93 -8.41 -16.07
CA ALA A 188 10.76 -8.88 -17.17
C ALA A 188 11.70 -7.76 -17.65
N ARG A 189 12.98 -8.06 -17.88
CA ARG A 189 13.93 -7.08 -18.43
C ARG A 189 13.60 -6.70 -19.88
N ASN A 190 13.14 -7.67 -20.66
CA ASN A 190 12.65 -7.46 -22.03
C ASN A 190 11.37 -8.26 -22.21
N PHE A 191 10.24 -7.57 -22.22
CA PHE A 191 8.92 -8.16 -22.31
C PHE A 191 8.72 -9.06 -23.55
N ALA A 192 9.18 -8.60 -24.72
CA ALA A 192 8.97 -9.31 -25.97
C ALA A 192 9.72 -10.64 -26.03
N ASN A 193 10.94 -10.69 -25.48
CA ASN A 193 11.73 -11.91 -25.41
C ASN A 193 11.15 -12.88 -24.38
N GLU A 194 10.72 -12.38 -23.21
CA GLU A 194 10.12 -13.20 -22.15
C GLU A 194 8.80 -13.85 -22.61
N MET A 195 7.99 -13.13 -23.39
CA MET A 195 6.77 -13.68 -24.01
C MET A 195 7.05 -14.86 -24.93
N LYS A 196 8.15 -14.82 -25.69
CA LYS A 196 8.55 -15.95 -26.56
C LYS A 196 9.08 -17.12 -25.74
N ALA A 197 9.90 -16.87 -24.72
CA ALA A 197 10.45 -17.91 -23.86
C ALA A 197 9.38 -18.63 -23.03
N THR A 198 8.38 -17.89 -22.54
CA THR A 198 7.28 -18.45 -21.76
C THR A 198 6.25 -19.21 -22.58
N ALA A 199 6.23 -19.05 -23.91
CA ALA A 199 5.46 -19.94 -24.79
C ALA A 199 5.98 -21.38 -24.78
N ILE A 200 7.23 -21.59 -24.37
CA ILE A 200 7.92 -22.91 -24.34
C ILE A 200 8.01 -23.44 -22.91
N THR A 201 7.98 -22.56 -21.90
CA THR A 201 8.16 -22.91 -20.50
C THR A 201 6.85 -23.41 -19.88
N PRO A 202 6.85 -24.52 -19.13
CA PRO A 202 5.63 -25.00 -18.47
C PRO A 202 5.15 -23.99 -17.41
N PRO A 203 3.82 -23.86 -17.22
CA PRO A 203 3.28 -22.95 -16.23
C PRO A 203 3.50 -23.47 -14.80
N LEU A 204 3.49 -22.57 -13.83
CA LEU A 204 3.60 -22.89 -12.40
C LEU A 204 2.23 -23.17 -11.78
N PHE A 205 2.23 -24.04 -10.78
CA PHE A 205 1.07 -24.33 -9.96
C PHE A 205 1.12 -23.51 -8.67
N TYR A 206 -0.01 -22.93 -8.28
CA TYR A 206 -0.16 -22.19 -7.03
C TYR A 206 -1.43 -22.65 -6.32
N GLU A 207 -1.29 -22.99 -5.03
CA GLU A 207 -2.42 -23.39 -4.19
C GLU A 207 -3.05 -22.16 -3.54
N LEU A 208 -4.33 -21.95 -3.80
CA LEU A 208 -5.15 -20.93 -3.15
C LEU A 208 -5.51 -21.35 -1.71
N PRO A 209 -5.94 -20.41 -0.86
CA PRO A 209 -6.28 -20.71 0.54
C PRO A 209 -7.41 -21.74 0.74
N ASP A 210 -8.23 -21.97 -0.28
CA ASP A 210 -9.28 -22.99 -0.35
C ASP A 210 -8.78 -24.36 -0.85
N ARG A 211 -7.45 -24.50 -1.05
CA ARG A 211 -6.75 -25.65 -1.64
C ARG A 211 -7.00 -25.84 -3.13
N GLN A 212 -7.63 -24.90 -3.82
CA GLN A 212 -7.74 -24.95 -5.26
C GLN A 212 -6.36 -24.65 -5.88
N VAL A 213 -5.90 -25.54 -6.75
CA VAL A 213 -4.64 -25.33 -7.48
C VAL A 213 -4.95 -24.59 -8.78
N ILE A 214 -4.33 -23.42 -8.96
CA ILE A 214 -4.42 -22.63 -10.19
C ILE A 214 -3.09 -22.65 -10.93
N THR A 215 -3.17 -22.46 -12.24
CA THR A 215 -2.03 -22.49 -13.14
C THR A 215 -1.69 -21.09 -13.62
N ILE A 216 -0.46 -20.66 -13.42
CA ILE A 216 0.01 -19.30 -13.71
C ILE A 216 1.26 -19.38 -14.60
N GLY A 217 1.25 -18.68 -15.72
CA GLY A 217 2.33 -18.64 -16.70
C GLY A 217 2.84 -17.22 -16.88
N ASN A 218 2.53 -16.62 -18.04
CA ASN A 218 3.03 -15.31 -18.43
C ASN A 218 2.39 -14.14 -17.66
N GLU A 219 1.29 -14.37 -16.94
CA GLU A 219 0.62 -13.37 -16.10
C GLU A 219 1.55 -12.80 -15.02
N ARG A 220 2.55 -13.59 -14.60
CA ARG A 220 3.56 -13.23 -13.61
C ARG A 220 4.31 -11.95 -13.96
N PHE A 221 4.71 -11.78 -15.22
CA PHE A 221 5.44 -10.61 -15.67
C PHE A 221 4.58 -9.63 -16.49
N ARG A 222 3.52 -10.13 -17.15
CA ARG A 222 2.52 -9.26 -17.81
C ARG A 222 1.86 -8.31 -16.82
N CYS A 223 1.53 -8.80 -15.62
CA CYS A 223 0.97 -7.95 -14.57
C CYS A 223 1.87 -6.73 -14.28
N SER A 224 3.16 -6.95 -14.05
CA SER A 224 4.10 -5.87 -13.72
C SER A 224 4.45 -4.97 -14.91
N GLU A 225 4.32 -5.46 -16.15
CA GLU A 225 4.54 -4.66 -17.36
C GLU A 225 3.61 -3.44 -17.40
N ALA A 226 2.44 -3.53 -16.77
CA ALA A 226 1.51 -2.42 -16.62
C ALA A 226 2.17 -1.16 -16.00
N LEU A 227 3.19 -1.30 -15.16
CA LEU A 227 3.92 -0.15 -14.60
C LEU A 227 4.68 0.65 -15.68
N PHE A 228 5.09 0.00 -16.76
CA PHE A 228 5.82 0.59 -17.88
C PHE A 228 4.90 0.91 -19.06
N ASN A 229 3.80 0.16 -19.20
CA ASN A 229 2.76 0.40 -20.17
C ASN A 229 1.36 0.44 -19.52
N PRO A 230 0.94 1.60 -18.98
CA PRO A 230 -0.34 1.74 -18.25
C PRO A 230 -1.59 1.45 -19.09
N SER A 231 -1.50 1.52 -20.42
CA SER A 231 -2.61 1.18 -21.33
C SER A 231 -3.10 -0.25 -21.17
N LEU A 232 -2.26 -1.15 -20.64
CA LEU A 232 -2.63 -2.53 -20.39
C LEU A 232 -3.67 -2.70 -19.29
N VAL A 233 -3.83 -1.74 -18.37
CA VAL A 233 -4.81 -1.84 -17.26
C VAL A 233 -6.15 -1.27 -17.66
N ASN A 234 -6.15 -0.12 -18.34
CA ASN A 234 -7.34 0.57 -18.84
C ASN A 234 -7.27 0.63 -20.38
N PRO A 235 -7.61 -0.46 -21.09
CA PRO A 235 -7.70 -0.45 -22.55
C PRO A 235 -8.87 0.40 -23.05
#